data_AF-A0A7R9Z9H1-F1
#
_entry.id   AF-A0A7R9Z9H1-F1
#
_cell.length_a   1.000
_cell.length_b   1.000
_cell.length_c   1.000
_cell.angle_alpha   90.00
_cell.angle_beta   90.00
_cell.angle_gamma   90.00
#
_symmetry.space_group_name_H-M   'P 1'
#
loop_
_entity.id
_entity.type
_entity.pdbx_description
1 polymer ?
#
loop_
_entity_poly.entity_id
_entity_poly.type
_entity_poly.pdbx_seq_one_letter_code
_entity_poly.pdbx_strand_id
1 'polypeptide(L)'
;TAAAASRAPASSSSDSPISSSVSDAYAKLAPSAFPSTSSGRQSPAVAAALLACDSASARHRRSVRARLTAWKSRAGRGLIVERFGTEATALLKKSLDAYDRDTAVASGLSPETARYRLEVRDKLRGRAEDILRELYDLQVGTLRRRTLKQFEAAMVRATRSAERTGVTDAGDERAIARRTALFAFDAAVKDLEVPG
;
A
#
# COMPACT_ATOMS: atom_id res chain seq x y z
N THR A 1 37.85 -79.90 -27.79
CA THR A 1 39.12 -79.85 -27.05
C THR A 1 39.75 -78.49 -27.29
N ALA A 2 39.98 -77.72 -26.21
CA ALA A 2 40.95 -76.62 -25.94
C ALA A 2 41.45 -75.73 -27.12
N ALA A 3 41.68 -74.41 -27.03
CA ALA A 3 41.70 -73.42 -25.95
C ALA A 3 41.85 -71.99 -26.54
N ALA A 4 41.50 -70.97 -25.75
CA ALA A 4 42.08 -69.62 -25.61
C ALA A 4 42.18 -68.66 -26.83
N ALA A 5 41.61 -67.45 -26.70
CA ALA A 5 42.39 -66.23 -26.42
C ALA A 5 41.52 -64.96 -26.40
N SER A 6 41.97 -64.02 -25.58
CA SER A 6 41.36 -62.79 -25.11
C SER A 6 41.74 -61.54 -25.94
N ARG A 7 40.78 -60.60 -26.05
CA ARG A 7 40.92 -59.15 -25.80
C ARG A 7 41.73 -58.27 -26.80
N ALA A 8 40.99 -57.40 -27.51
CA ALA A 8 41.09 -55.92 -27.55
C ALA A 8 40.81 -55.35 -28.96
N PRO A 9 39.83 -54.44 -29.14
CA PRO A 9 39.78 -53.57 -30.32
C PRO A 9 40.66 -52.34 -30.11
N ALA A 10 41.60 -52.12 -31.04
CA ALA A 10 42.39 -50.91 -31.14
C ALA A 10 41.53 -49.75 -31.67
N SER A 11 41.44 -48.70 -30.84
CA SER A 11 41.35 -47.28 -31.20
C SER A 11 40.80 -46.91 -32.58
N SER A 12 39.50 -46.62 -32.64
CA SER A 12 38.98 -45.55 -33.50
C SER A 12 38.74 -44.33 -32.60
N SER A 13 39.79 -43.54 -32.36
CA SER A 13 39.64 -42.21 -31.79
C SER A 13 39.06 -41.30 -32.86
N SER A 14 37.75 -41.28 -32.92
CA SER A 14 36.96 -40.25 -33.58
C SER A 14 37.31 -38.90 -32.96
N ASP A 15 38.10 -38.11 -33.69
CA ASP A 15 38.25 -36.67 -33.48
C ASP A 15 36.85 -36.05 -33.38
N SER A 16 36.48 -35.69 -32.16
CA SER A 16 35.19 -35.08 -31.87
C SER A 16 35.32 -33.57 -32.00
N PRO A 17 34.66 -32.91 -32.98
CA PRO A 17 34.68 -31.45 -33.17
C PRO A 17 33.99 -30.66 -32.03
N ILE A 18 33.54 -31.37 -30.99
CA ILE A 18 32.81 -30.82 -29.85
C ILE A 18 33.76 -30.20 -28.83
N SER A 19 35.01 -30.70 -28.74
CA SER A 19 35.98 -30.22 -27.73
C SER A 19 36.45 -28.78 -28.00
N SER A 20 36.70 -28.42 -29.26
CA SER A 20 37.08 -27.07 -29.64
C SER A 20 35.93 -26.08 -29.45
N SER A 21 34.70 -26.46 -29.80
CA SER A 21 33.55 -25.57 -29.68
C SER A 21 33.16 -25.28 -28.22
N VAL A 22 33.41 -26.21 -27.30
CA VAL A 22 33.18 -25.99 -25.86
C VAL A 22 34.32 -25.17 -25.24
N SER A 23 35.56 -25.36 -25.68
CA SER A 23 36.70 -24.55 -25.25
C SER A 23 36.59 -23.09 -25.74
N ASP A 24 36.16 -22.89 -26.99
CA ASP A 24 35.88 -21.56 -27.56
C ASP A 24 34.67 -20.88 -26.90
N ALA A 25 33.64 -21.64 -26.51
CA ALA A 25 32.53 -21.11 -25.72
C ALA A 25 32.98 -20.71 -24.31
N TYR A 26 33.87 -21.48 -23.68
CA TYR A 26 34.46 -21.14 -22.39
C TYR A 26 35.41 -19.93 -22.47
N ALA A 27 36.17 -19.78 -23.56
CA ALA A 27 37.02 -18.62 -23.81
C ALA A 27 36.21 -17.33 -24.02
N LYS A 28 35.00 -17.43 -24.59
CA LYS A 28 34.03 -16.32 -24.69
C LYS A 28 33.33 -15.99 -23.36
N LEU A 29 33.27 -16.94 -22.42
CA LEU A 29 32.69 -16.77 -21.08
C LEU A 29 33.73 -16.46 -20.00
N ALA A 30 35.02 -16.68 -20.28
CA ALA A 30 36.14 -16.24 -19.46
C ALA A 30 36.13 -14.70 -19.35
N PRO A 31 36.63 -14.12 -18.24
CA PRO A 31 36.15 -12.90 -17.59
C PRO A 31 36.25 -11.58 -18.38
N SER A 32 36.61 -11.63 -19.66
CA SER A 32 36.56 -10.52 -20.62
C SER A 32 35.13 -10.09 -21.01
N ALA A 33 34.11 -10.91 -20.78
CA ALA A 33 32.70 -10.54 -21.00
C ALA A 33 32.16 -9.56 -19.93
N PHE A 34 32.93 -9.30 -18.88
CA PHE A 34 32.66 -8.23 -17.94
C PHE A 34 33.82 -7.25 -17.98
N PRO A 35 33.69 -6.09 -18.65
CA PRO A 35 34.65 -5.03 -18.44
C PRO A 35 34.67 -4.76 -16.93
N SER A 36 35.84 -4.92 -16.30
CA SER A 36 36.14 -4.42 -14.96
C SER A 36 35.87 -2.93 -14.95
N THR A 37 34.60 -2.57 -14.78
CA THR A 37 34.10 -1.20 -14.73
C THR A 37 34.22 -0.78 -13.28
N SER A 38 35.39 -0.28 -12.94
CA SER A 38 35.76 0.28 -11.64
C SER A 38 35.03 1.60 -11.31
N SER A 39 33.87 1.91 -11.91
CA SER A 39 33.17 3.20 -11.67
C SER A 39 31.65 3.21 -11.91
N GLY A 40 30.94 2.07 -11.87
CA GLY A 40 29.48 2.12 -12.10
C GLY A 40 28.65 0.87 -11.81
N ARG A 41 29.28 -0.26 -11.44
CA ARG A 41 28.53 -1.44 -11.00
C ARG A 41 28.22 -1.31 -9.52
N GLN A 42 26.94 -1.11 -9.19
CA GLN A 42 26.47 -1.23 -7.81
C GLN A 42 26.90 -2.59 -7.25
N SER A 43 27.43 -2.60 -6.02
CA SER A 43 27.76 -3.84 -5.33
C SER A 43 26.53 -4.76 -5.31
N PRO A 44 26.68 -6.09 -5.51
CA PRO A 44 25.56 -7.03 -5.42
C PRO A 44 24.74 -6.88 -4.13
N ALA A 45 25.40 -6.53 -3.02
CA ALA A 45 24.73 -6.25 -1.76
C ALA A 45 23.83 -5.00 -1.81
N VAL A 46 24.28 -3.94 -2.48
CA VAL A 46 23.49 -2.71 -2.70
C VAL A 46 22.29 -3.01 -3.59
N ALA A 47 22.48 -3.71 -4.70
CA ALA A 47 21.40 -4.10 -5.60
C ALA A 47 20.34 -4.98 -4.90
N ALA A 48 20.77 -5.96 -4.11
CA ALA A 48 19.87 -6.80 -3.32
C ALA A 48 19.07 -5.98 -2.29
N ALA A 49 19.69 -4.98 -1.67
CA ALA A 49 19.03 -4.11 -0.70
C ALA A 49 17.97 -3.19 -1.35
N LEU A 50 18.24 -2.64 -2.54
CA LEU A 50 17.26 -1.86 -3.29
C LEU A 50 16.03 -2.71 -3.65
N LEU A 51 16.26 -3.95 -4.12
CA LEU A 51 15.18 -4.91 -4.40
C LEU A 51 14.41 -5.31 -3.13
N ALA A 52 15.09 -5.41 -1.98
CA ALA A 52 14.45 -5.66 -0.70
C ALA A 52 13.51 -4.51 -0.31
N CYS A 53 13.91 -3.25 -0.52
CA CYS A 53 13.06 -2.08 -0.32
C CYS A 53 11.82 -2.13 -1.22
N ASP A 54 11.98 -2.42 -2.51
CA ASP A 54 10.85 -2.51 -3.45
C ASP A 54 9.89 -3.64 -3.10
N SER A 55 10.41 -4.82 -2.77
CA SER A 55 9.59 -5.98 -2.41
C SER A 55 8.85 -5.76 -1.09
N ALA A 56 9.50 -5.14 -0.08
CA ALA A 56 8.86 -4.72 1.16
C ALA A 56 7.76 -3.69 0.90
N SER A 57 8.04 -2.65 0.11
CA SER A 57 7.05 -1.64 -0.28
C SER A 57 5.85 -2.28 -0.98
N ALA A 58 6.07 -3.16 -1.97
CA ALA A 58 5.00 -3.85 -2.68
C ALA A 58 4.12 -4.72 -1.74
N ARG A 59 4.72 -5.42 -0.77
CA ARG A 59 3.97 -6.20 0.24
C ARG A 59 3.11 -5.29 1.11
N HIS A 60 3.69 -4.24 1.69
CA HIS A 60 2.96 -3.33 2.57
C HIS A 60 1.88 -2.53 1.83
N ARG A 61 2.15 -2.12 0.57
CA ARG A 61 1.16 -1.50 -0.32
C ARG A 61 -0.05 -2.40 -0.54
N ARG A 62 0.15 -3.70 -0.80
CA ARG A 62 -0.96 -4.64 -1.00
C ARG A 62 -1.81 -4.79 0.26
N SER A 63 -1.17 -4.87 1.42
CA SER A 63 -1.86 -4.95 2.72
C SER A 63 -2.71 -3.70 2.99
N VAL A 64 -2.11 -2.51 2.84
CA VAL A 64 -2.82 -1.23 2.99
C VAL A 64 -3.96 -1.11 1.99
N ARG A 65 -3.72 -1.43 0.72
CA ARG A 65 -4.74 -1.39 -0.35
C ARG A 65 -5.92 -2.29 -0.04
N ALA A 66 -5.71 -3.49 0.51
CA ALA A 66 -6.80 -4.39 0.86
C ALA A 66 -7.74 -3.75 1.89
N ARG A 67 -7.18 -3.12 2.94
CA ARG A 67 -7.97 -2.41 3.96
C ARG A 67 -8.70 -1.20 3.38
N LEU A 68 -8.01 -0.39 2.58
CA LEU A 68 -8.60 0.79 1.93
C LEU A 68 -9.72 0.41 0.95
N THR A 69 -9.59 -0.70 0.23
CA THR A 69 -10.62 -1.19 -0.70
C THR A 69 -11.88 -1.60 0.07
N ALA A 70 -11.73 -2.26 1.22
CA ALA A 70 -12.86 -2.61 2.08
C ALA A 70 -13.59 -1.34 2.58
N TRP A 71 -12.85 -0.33 3.04
CA TRP A 71 -13.42 0.96 3.44
C TRP A 71 -14.10 1.69 2.27
N LYS A 72 -13.49 1.69 1.08
CA LYS A 72 -14.08 2.29 -0.14
C LYS A 72 -15.38 1.62 -0.53
N SER A 73 -15.45 0.28 -0.48
CA SER A 73 -16.69 -0.47 -0.71
C SER A 73 -17.77 -0.12 0.32
N ARG A 74 -17.41 0.05 1.59
CA ARG A 74 -18.35 0.44 2.65
C ARG A 74 -18.86 1.86 2.42
N ALA A 75 -17.96 2.80 2.20
CA ALA A 75 -18.28 4.21 1.99
C ALA A 75 -19.10 4.42 0.69
N GLY A 76 -18.82 3.65 -0.37
CA GLY A 76 -19.62 3.64 -1.60
C GLY A 76 -21.09 3.21 -1.41
N ARG A 77 -21.39 2.45 -0.34
CA ARG A 77 -22.77 2.11 0.06
C ARG A 77 -23.41 3.18 0.96
N GLY A 78 -22.75 4.31 1.16
CA GLY A 78 -23.21 5.35 2.09
C GLY A 78 -23.06 4.98 3.56
N LEU A 79 -22.23 3.98 3.89
CA LEU A 79 -21.95 3.60 5.27
C LEU A 79 -20.66 4.28 5.75
N ILE A 80 -20.73 4.88 6.93
CA ILE A 80 -19.58 5.53 7.57
C ILE A 80 -18.67 4.45 8.18
N VAL A 81 -17.36 4.66 8.09
CA VAL A 81 -16.34 3.88 8.79
C VAL A 81 -16.22 4.45 10.20
N GLU A 82 -16.52 3.63 11.20
CA GLU A 82 -16.42 4.04 12.60
C GLU A 82 -14.96 4.29 12.97
N ARG A 83 -14.70 5.35 13.75
CA ARG A 83 -13.35 5.69 14.23
C ARG A 83 -12.33 5.80 13.10
N PHE A 84 -12.76 6.28 11.92
CA PHE A 84 -11.93 6.33 10.72
C PHE A 84 -10.59 7.03 10.96
N GLY A 85 -10.58 8.16 11.69
CA GLY A 85 -9.36 8.90 11.97
C GLY A 85 -8.29 8.08 12.70
N THR A 86 -8.69 7.39 13.77
CA THR A 86 -7.77 6.56 14.56
C THR A 86 -7.39 5.26 13.84
N GLU A 87 -8.31 4.65 13.09
CA GLU A 87 -7.98 3.48 12.28
C GLU A 87 -7.02 3.82 11.11
N ALA A 88 -7.21 4.97 10.47
CA ALA A 88 -6.38 5.44 9.37
C ALA A 88 -4.94 5.72 9.82
N THR A 89 -4.78 6.46 10.92
CA THR A 89 -3.46 6.70 11.53
C THR A 89 -2.78 5.41 11.97
N ALA A 90 -3.52 4.50 12.61
CA ALA A 90 -2.99 3.20 13.01
C ALA A 90 -2.55 2.35 11.82
N LEU A 91 -3.32 2.36 10.72
CA LEU A 91 -2.97 1.64 9.49
C LEU A 91 -1.69 2.19 8.85
N LEU A 92 -1.60 3.52 8.70
CA LEU A 92 -0.42 4.20 8.17
C LEU A 92 0.82 3.88 9.02
N LYS A 93 0.74 4.15 10.33
CA LYS A 93 1.82 3.91 11.28
C LYS A 93 2.30 2.46 11.21
N LYS A 94 1.38 1.49 11.32
CA LYS A 94 1.70 0.07 11.26
C LYS A 94 2.41 -0.31 9.95
N SER A 95 1.95 0.22 8.82
CA SER A 95 2.53 -0.09 7.50
C SER A 95 3.93 0.49 7.32
N LEU A 96 4.17 1.71 7.82
CA LEU A 96 5.47 2.38 7.76
C LEU A 96 6.45 1.72 8.74
N ASP A 97 6.02 1.42 9.97
CA ASP A 97 6.85 0.72 10.96
C ASP A 97 7.24 -0.69 10.49
N ALA A 98 6.32 -1.38 9.79
CA ALA A 98 6.62 -2.70 9.20
C ALA A 98 7.60 -2.58 8.02
N TYR A 99 7.45 -1.58 7.16
CA TYR A 99 8.42 -1.28 6.10
C TYR A 99 9.79 -0.93 6.68
N ASP A 100 9.82 -0.11 7.73
CA ASP A 100 11.04 0.36 8.37
C ASP A 100 11.82 -0.81 8.99
N ARG A 101 11.12 -1.74 9.64
CA ARG A 101 11.72 -2.99 10.15
C ARG A 101 12.26 -3.90 9.04
N ASP A 102 11.50 -4.10 7.98
CA ASP A 102 11.89 -4.97 6.85
C ASP A 102 13.10 -4.43 6.08
N THR A 103 13.34 -3.11 6.13
CA THR A 103 14.38 -2.41 5.36
C THR A 103 15.51 -1.85 6.22
N ALA A 104 15.53 -2.13 7.53
CA ALA A 104 16.53 -1.59 8.46
C ALA A 104 17.98 -1.96 8.09
N VAL A 105 18.18 -3.15 7.51
CA VAL A 105 19.51 -3.58 7.04
C VAL A 105 19.98 -2.75 5.84
N ALA A 106 19.05 -2.31 4.99
CA ALA A 106 19.35 -1.54 3.78
C ALA A 106 19.92 -0.14 4.10
N SER A 107 19.57 0.46 5.25
CA SER A 107 20.12 1.76 5.65
C SER A 107 21.60 1.72 6.07
N GLY A 108 22.14 0.55 6.42
CA GLY A 108 23.54 0.41 6.84
C GLY A 108 24.52 0.14 5.71
N LEU A 109 24.05 -0.14 4.48
CA LEU A 109 24.90 -0.62 3.38
C LEU A 109 25.54 0.51 2.57
N SER A 110 24.78 1.56 2.25
CA SER A 110 25.31 2.74 1.56
C SER A 110 24.39 3.96 1.77
N PRO A 111 24.93 5.19 1.66
CA PRO A 111 24.13 6.41 1.72
C PRO A 111 23.05 6.47 0.62
N GLU A 112 23.34 5.93 -0.56
CA GLU A 112 22.40 5.86 -1.69
C GLU A 112 21.21 4.95 -1.37
N THR A 113 21.47 3.77 -0.81
CA THR A 113 20.42 2.83 -0.38
C THR A 113 19.56 3.43 0.73
N ALA A 114 20.17 4.16 1.67
CA ALA A 114 19.44 4.86 2.73
C ALA A 114 18.50 5.94 2.17
N ARG A 115 18.97 6.76 1.20
CA ARG A 115 18.14 7.75 0.49
C ARG A 115 16.99 7.08 -0.25
N TYR A 116 17.30 6.05 -1.04
CA TYR A 116 16.29 5.32 -1.80
C TYR A 116 15.21 4.70 -0.90
N ARG A 117 15.62 4.12 0.25
CA ARG A 117 14.69 3.58 1.25
C ARG A 117 13.70 4.64 1.73
N LEU A 118 14.16 5.86 2.01
CA LEU A 118 13.30 6.98 2.43
C LEU A 118 12.37 7.43 1.30
N GLU A 119 12.87 7.56 0.07
CA GLU A 119 12.02 7.90 -1.07
C GLU A 119 10.89 6.89 -1.30
N VAL A 120 11.19 5.60 -1.18
CA VAL A 120 10.19 4.53 -1.32
C VAL A 120 9.20 4.55 -0.16
N ARG A 121 9.67 4.87 1.06
CA ARG A 121 8.82 5.05 2.25
C ARG A 121 7.85 6.22 2.06
N ASP A 122 8.32 7.34 1.54
CA ASP A 122 7.51 8.53 1.30
C ASP A 122 6.50 8.29 0.17
N LYS A 123 6.89 7.55 -0.88
CA LYS A 123 5.96 7.09 -1.93
C LYS A 123 4.88 6.15 -1.40
N LEU A 124 5.21 5.29 -0.44
CA LEU A 124 4.24 4.42 0.23
C LEU A 124 3.26 5.25 1.06
N ARG A 125 3.77 6.20 1.86
CA ARG A 125 2.97 7.13 2.66
C ARG A 125 2.03 7.96 1.80
N GLY A 126 2.56 8.70 0.82
CA GLY A 126 1.79 9.61 -0.01
C GLY A 126 0.62 8.92 -0.71
N ARG A 127 0.86 7.76 -1.32
CA ARG A 127 -0.21 6.98 -1.97
C ARG A 127 -1.30 6.52 -1.01
N ALA A 128 -0.93 6.16 0.22
CA ALA A 128 -1.91 5.75 1.22
C ALA A 128 -2.71 6.95 1.72
N GLU A 129 -2.06 8.08 1.97
CA GLU A 129 -2.70 9.34 2.38
C GLU A 129 -3.65 9.87 1.31
N ASP A 130 -3.29 9.84 0.03
CA ASP A 130 -4.16 10.30 -1.07
C ASP A 130 -5.50 9.55 -1.06
N ILE A 131 -5.46 8.22 -0.94
CA ILE A 131 -6.68 7.40 -0.86
C ILE A 131 -7.45 7.67 0.44
N LEU A 132 -6.75 7.91 1.55
CA LEU A 132 -7.41 8.26 2.82
C LEU A 132 -8.13 9.61 2.75
N ARG A 133 -7.56 10.61 2.06
CA ARG A 133 -8.23 11.90 1.80
C ARG A 133 -9.47 11.72 0.94
N GLU A 134 -9.39 10.95 -0.14
CA GLU A 134 -10.58 10.61 -0.96
C GLU A 134 -11.69 9.96 -0.11
N LEU A 135 -11.33 9.03 0.79
CA LEU A 135 -12.28 8.35 1.67
C LEU A 135 -12.86 9.31 2.72
N TYR A 136 -12.06 10.22 3.25
CA TYR A 136 -12.51 11.25 4.18
C TYR A 136 -13.58 12.12 3.52
N ASP A 137 -13.30 12.67 2.34
CA ASP A 137 -14.24 13.53 1.60
C ASP A 137 -15.55 12.81 1.30
N LEU A 138 -15.48 11.54 0.90
CA LEU A 138 -16.65 10.73 0.60
C LEU A 138 -17.51 10.46 1.85
N GLN A 139 -16.87 10.23 3.00
CA GLN A 139 -17.56 10.03 4.27
C GLN A 139 -18.18 11.32 4.81
N VAL A 140 -17.45 12.45 4.76
CA VAL A 140 -17.99 13.77 5.13
C VAL A 140 -19.17 14.13 4.23
N GLY A 141 -19.06 13.92 2.91
CA GLY A 141 -20.17 14.14 1.99
C GLY A 141 -21.40 13.28 2.32
N THR A 142 -21.19 12.04 2.74
CA THR A 142 -22.27 11.13 3.16
C THR A 142 -22.91 11.60 4.48
N LEU A 143 -22.09 11.99 5.45
CA LEU A 143 -22.54 12.51 6.72
C LEU A 143 -23.37 13.78 6.53
N ARG A 144 -22.89 14.75 5.73
CA ARG A 144 -23.62 15.98 5.37
C ARG A 144 -25.00 15.70 4.78
N ARG A 145 -25.09 14.77 3.82
CA ARG A 145 -26.39 14.37 3.22
C ARG A 145 -27.33 13.74 4.25
N ARG A 146 -26.79 12.91 5.15
CA ARG A 146 -27.58 12.26 6.20
C ARG A 146 -28.11 13.26 7.22
N THR A 147 -27.26 14.17 7.70
CA THR A 147 -27.66 15.19 8.69
C THR A 147 -28.63 16.18 8.09
N LEU A 148 -28.45 16.60 6.83
CA LEU A 148 -29.40 17.47 6.13
C LEU A 148 -30.79 16.81 6.03
N LYS A 149 -30.88 15.55 5.59
CA LYS A 149 -32.16 14.83 5.53
C LYS A 149 -32.84 14.70 6.89
N GLN A 150 -32.07 14.43 7.94
CA GLN A 150 -32.61 14.37 9.31
C GLN A 150 -33.12 15.73 9.79
N PHE A 151 -32.39 16.79 9.46
CA PHE A 151 -32.78 18.16 9.76
C PHE A 151 -34.07 18.56 9.02
N GLU A 152 -34.16 18.31 7.71
CA GLU A 152 -35.37 18.54 6.90
C GLU A 152 -36.59 17.79 7.48
N ALA A 153 -36.41 16.52 7.83
CA ALA A 153 -37.48 15.73 8.46
C ALA A 153 -37.88 16.25 9.85
N ALA A 154 -36.93 16.78 10.63
CA ALA A 154 -37.23 17.43 11.90
C ALA A 154 -38.02 18.74 11.70
N MET A 155 -37.63 19.55 10.73
CA MET A 155 -38.32 20.80 10.38
C MET A 155 -39.77 20.56 9.93
N VAL A 156 -40.00 19.58 9.05
CA VAL A 156 -41.36 19.22 8.58
C VAL A 156 -42.23 18.67 9.72
N ARG A 157 -41.63 17.97 10.70
CA ARG A 157 -42.36 17.51 11.88
C ARG A 157 -42.73 18.66 12.79
N ALA A 158 -41.80 19.60 13.04
CA ALA A 158 -42.06 20.79 13.85
C ALA A 158 -43.15 21.68 13.23
N THR A 159 -43.13 21.87 11.90
CA THR A 159 -44.20 22.65 11.21
C THR A 159 -45.57 21.97 11.33
N ARG A 160 -45.66 20.66 11.10
CA ARG A 160 -46.92 19.92 11.24
C ARG A 160 -47.42 19.86 12.69
N SER A 161 -46.51 19.84 13.66
CA SER A 161 -46.84 19.89 15.09
C SER A 161 -47.48 21.22 15.44
N ALA A 162 -46.86 22.33 15.01
CA ALA A 162 -47.36 23.68 15.24
C ALA A 162 -48.72 23.96 14.60
N GLU A 163 -48.96 23.47 13.38
CA GLU A 163 -50.26 23.56 12.71
C GLU A 163 -51.37 22.81 13.47
N ARG A 164 -51.02 21.72 14.18
CA ARG A 164 -51.96 20.93 14.96
C ARG A 164 -52.27 21.49 16.34
N THR A 165 -51.28 22.09 17.01
CA THR A 165 -51.41 22.57 18.38
C THR A 165 -51.80 24.05 18.47
N GLY A 166 -51.63 24.83 17.39
CA GLY A 166 -51.95 26.27 17.36
C GLY A 166 -51.05 27.13 18.25
N VAL A 167 -50.00 26.53 18.85
CA VAL A 167 -49.05 27.20 19.75
C VAL A 167 -47.83 27.67 18.95
N THR A 168 -47.35 28.89 19.23
CA THR A 168 -46.18 29.54 18.60
C THR A 168 -44.83 28.90 18.92
N ASP A 169 -44.80 27.77 19.65
CA ASP A 169 -43.59 27.08 20.13
C ASP A 169 -42.76 26.41 18.99
N ALA A 170 -43.27 26.50 17.75
CA ALA A 170 -42.58 26.07 16.55
C ALA A 170 -41.18 26.70 16.38
N GLY A 171 -40.99 27.92 16.89
CA GLY A 171 -39.69 28.62 16.84
C GLY A 171 -38.62 27.91 17.67
N ASP A 172 -38.97 27.55 18.90
CA ASP A 172 -38.06 26.92 19.86
C ASP A 172 -37.76 25.47 19.46
N GLU A 173 -38.76 24.71 18.99
CA GLU A 173 -38.55 23.37 18.45
C GLU A 173 -37.60 23.37 17.24
N ARG A 174 -37.73 24.35 16.33
CA ARG A 174 -36.82 24.49 15.17
C ARG A 174 -35.41 24.86 15.60
N ALA A 175 -35.26 25.75 16.58
CA ALA A 175 -33.97 26.12 17.12
C ALA A 175 -33.25 24.94 17.79
N ILE A 176 -33.99 24.11 18.55
CA ILE A 176 -33.49 22.88 19.15
C ILE A 176 -33.07 21.88 18.07
N ALA A 177 -33.93 21.63 17.07
CA ALA A 177 -33.63 20.70 15.97
C ALA A 177 -32.33 21.08 15.23
N ARG A 178 -32.12 22.39 14.98
CA ARG A 178 -30.90 22.90 14.35
C ARG A 178 -29.68 22.67 15.22
N ARG A 179 -29.73 23.00 16.51
CA ARG A 179 -28.61 22.80 17.45
C ARG A 179 -28.24 21.33 17.57
N THR A 180 -29.22 20.45 17.71
CA THR A 180 -29.01 19.00 17.81
C THR A 180 -28.40 18.43 16.54
N ALA A 181 -28.88 18.83 15.37
CA ALA A 181 -28.32 18.37 14.10
C ALA A 181 -26.87 18.84 13.88
N LEU A 182 -26.56 20.08 14.26
CA LEU A 182 -25.19 20.62 14.20
C LEU A 182 -24.26 19.87 15.16
N PHE A 183 -24.69 19.67 16.41
CA PHE A 183 -23.89 18.93 17.39
C PHE A 183 -23.62 17.49 16.96
N ALA A 184 -24.64 16.80 16.44
CA ALA A 184 -24.48 15.44 15.93
C ALA A 184 -23.55 15.37 14.72
N PHE A 185 -23.61 16.37 13.83
CA PHE A 185 -22.69 16.50 12.72
C PHE A 185 -21.25 16.71 13.20
N ASP A 186 -21.01 17.70 14.06
CA ASP A 186 -19.69 18.05 14.57
C ASP A 186 -19.05 16.89 15.35
N ALA A 187 -19.83 16.18 16.16
CA ALA A 187 -19.36 15.00 16.88
C ALA A 187 -18.92 13.89 15.90
N ALA A 188 -19.71 13.63 14.86
CA ALA A 188 -19.38 12.61 13.86
C ALA A 188 -18.24 13.01 12.93
N VAL A 189 -18.03 14.32 12.68
CA VAL A 189 -16.87 14.81 11.92
C VAL A 189 -15.58 14.63 12.71
N LYS A 190 -15.59 14.89 14.03
CA LYS A 190 -14.40 14.68 14.88
C LYS A 190 -13.89 13.23 14.84
N ASP A 191 -14.78 12.26 14.75
CA ASP A 191 -14.39 10.84 14.62
C ASP A 191 -13.76 10.48 13.26
N LEU A 192 -14.00 11.31 12.24
CA LEU A 192 -13.44 11.16 10.90
C LEU A 192 -12.08 11.87 10.74
N GLU A 193 -11.77 12.84 11.60
CA GLU A 193 -10.53 13.60 11.50
C GLU A 193 -9.31 12.71 11.80
N VAL A 194 -8.37 12.69 10.85
CA VAL A 194 -7.07 12.03 11.02
C VAL A 194 -6.18 13.03 11.76
N PRO A 195 -5.69 12.72 12.98
CA PRO A 195 -4.74 13.60 13.66
C PRO A 195 -3.49 13.78 12.79
N GLY A 196 -3.17 15.06 12.51
CA GLY A 196 -1.99 15.46 11.75
C GLY A 196 -0.69 15.28 12.52
#